data_AF-A0A178AWG9-F1
#
_entry.id   AF-A0A178AWG9-F1
#
_cell.length_a   1.000
_cell.length_b   1.000
_cell.length_c   1.000
_cell.angle_alpha   90.00
_cell.angle_beta   90.00
_cell.angle_gamma   90.00
#
_symmetry.space_group_name_H-M   'P 1'
#
loop_
_entity.id
_entity.type
_entity.pdbx_description
1 polymer ?
#
loop_
_entity_poly.entity_id
_entity_poly.type
_entity_poly.pdbx_seq_one_letter_code
_entity_poly.pdbx_strand_id
1 'polypeptide(L)'
;MTATLAPTTVEVTNERRSRVPWGKRAIPLKNSSLFNKTKHSEEWHYSIDATAGVLHPSDPKFPYGFLRNHTETYLKKKGKINQADADIRLVILVTSHTARDIAVAATAYAMTAQSLRALLHADLNVMRGSYWGLK
;
A
#
# COMPACT_ATOMS: atom_id res chain seq x y z
N MET A 1 55.11 58.23 27.19
CA MET A 1 53.80 58.18 27.84
C MET A 1 52.79 57.63 26.86
N THR A 2 52.02 56.68 27.33
CA THR A 2 51.07 55.76 26.69
C THR A 2 49.85 56.43 26.04
N ALA A 3 49.38 55.89 24.91
CA ALA A 3 47.96 55.61 24.67
C ALA A 3 47.81 54.67 23.46
N THR A 4 47.64 53.38 23.76
CA THR A 4 47.27 52.30 22.85
C THR A 4 45.76 52.37 22.61
N LEU A 5 45.30 52.43 21.36
CA LEU A 5 43.90 52.21 21.00
C LEU A 5 43.80 50.91 20.19
N ALA A 6 43.21 49.90 20.81
CA ALA A 6 42.97 48.59 20.26
C ALA A 6 41.73 48.59 19.32
N PRO A 7 41.74 47.79 18.24
CA PRO A 7 40.55 47.56 17.42
C PRO A 7 39.56 46.60 18.09
N THR A 8 38.28 46.91 17.96
CA THR A 8 37.11 46.18 18.44
C THR A 8 36.95 44.84 17.71
N THR A 9 37.19 43.74 18.41
CA THR A 9 36.84 42.38 17.95
C THR A 9 35.45 42.05 18.44
N VAL A 10 34.49 41.98 17.53
CA VAL A 10 33.15 41.46 17.78
C VAL A 10 33.23 39.94 17.78
N GLU A 11 32.97 39.34 18.94
CA GLU A 11 32.88 37.90 19.17
C GLU A 11 31.65 37.34 18.43
N VAL A 12 31.87 36.63 17.33
CA VAL A 12 30.82 35.83 16.67
C VAL A 12 30.96 34.39 17.17
N THR A 13 30.08 34.04 18.11
CA THR A 13 29.85 32.68 18.61
C THR A 13 29.34 31.78 17.49
N ASN A 14 30.26 31.10 16.80
CA ASN A 14 29.90 30.12 15.79
C ASN A 14 29.67 28.76 16.45
N GLU A 15 28.45 28.56 16.93
CA GLU A 15 27.99 27.29 17.47
C GLU A 15 28.10 26.16 16.42
N ARG A 16 28.74 25.09 16.87
CA ARG A 16 28.67 23.71 16.37
C ARG A 16 27.36 23.39 15.64
N ARG A 17 27.45 23.27 14.32
CA ARG A 17 26.61 22.32 13.57
C ARG A 17 27.51 21.36 12.82
N SER A 18 27.94 20.35 13.55
CA SER A 18 28.52 19.13 12.98
C SER A 18 27.51 18.55 11.99
N ARG A 19 27.80 18.69 10.70
CA ARG A 19 27.12 17.99 9.62
C ARG A 19 27.40 16.51 9.78
N VAL A 20 26.42 15.75 10.28
CA VAL A 20 26.48 14.29 10.25
C VAL A 20 25.97 13.85 8.87
N PRO A 21 26.77 13.11 8.08
CA PRO A 21 26.32 12.59 6.79
C PRO A 21 25.14 11.64 6.98
N TRP A 22 24.14 11.81 6.12
CA TRP A 22 22.88 11.08 6.12
C TRP A 22 23.09 9.67 5.53
N GLY A 23 23.86 8.85 6.25
CA GLY A 23 24.16 7.48 5.86
C GLY A 23 24.57 6.68 7.08
N LYS A 24 23.78 5.65 7.38
CA LYS A 24 24.02 4.64 8.44
C LYS A 24 23.69 5.09 9.87
N ARG A 25 22.40 5.18 10.17
CA ARG A 25 21.89 4.76 11.49
C ARG A 25 21.01 3.53 11.28
N ALA A 26 21.63 2.35 11.28
CA ALA A 26 20.92 1.12 11.55
C ALA A 26 20.61 1.14 13.06
N ILE A 27 19.44 1.68 13.42
CA ILE A 27 18.88 1.54 14.75
C ILE A 27 18.34 0.10 14.81
N PRO A 28 18.88 -0.78 15.66
CA PRO A 28 18.29 -2.10 15.83
C PRO A 28 16.99 -1.90 16.61
N LEU A 29 15.88 -1.81 15.89
CA LEU A 29 14.55 -1.80 16.49
C LEU A 29 14.27 -3.19 17.08
N LYS A 30 14.70 -3.37 18.33
CA LYS A 30 14.08 -4.33 19.25
C LYS A 30 12.59 -4.02 19.26
N ASN A 31 11.82 -4.90 18.63
CA ASN A 31 10.44 -5.34 18.93
C ASN A 31 9.69 -5.63 17.62
N SER A 32 9.81 -6.90 17.22
CA SER A 32 9.17 -7.54 16.07
C SER A 32 7.63 -7.62 16.24
N SER A 33 6.94 -6.49 16.05
CA SER A 33 5.48 -6.45 15.92
C SER A 33 5.04 -5.98 14.51
N LEU A 34 5.94 -5.35 13.76
CA LEU A 34 5.68 -4.90 12.40
C LEU A 34 5.77 -6.04 11.35
N PHE A 35 6.38 -7.18 11.70
CA PHE A 35 6.57 -8.32 10.78
C PHE A 35 5.33 -9.21 10.57
N ASN A 36 4.26 -9.07 11.38
CA ASN A 36 3.04 -9.85 11.15
C ASN A 36 2.09 -9.20 10.13
N LYS A 37 2.23 -7.89 9.87
CA LYS A 37 1.33 -7.19 8.94
C LYS A 37 1.55 -7.63 7.49
N THR A 38 2.80 -7.78 7.08
CA THR A 38 3.21 -8.24 5.74
C THR A 38 2.85 -9.72 5.51
N LYS A 39 2.97 -10.55 6.55
CA LYS A 39 2.66 -11.98 6.45
C LYS A 39 1.22 -12.26 6.01
N HIS A 40 0.26 -11.50 6.52
CA HIS A 40 -1.15 -11.75 6.19
C HIS A 40 -1.51 -11.35 4.76
N SER A 41 -0.88 -10.32 4.20
CA SER A 41 -1.09 -9.96 2.79
C SER A 41 -0.42 -10.98 1.87
N GLU A 42 0.81 -11.40 2.18
CA GLU A 42 1.53 -12.44 1.43
C GLU A 42 0.79 -13.79 1.49
N GLU A 43 0.32 -14.19 2.66
CA GLU A 43 -0.50 -15.38 2.85
C GLU A 43 -1.78 -15.33 2.01
N TRP A 44 -2.45 -14.17 1.96
CA TRP A 44 -3.62 -13.99 1.11
C TRP A 44 -3.27 -14.13 -0.37
N HIS A 45 -2.21 -13.45 -0.85
CA HIS A 45 -1.75 -13.57 -2.23
C HIS A 45 -1.45 -15.03 -2.61
N TYR A 46 -0.67 -15.73 -1.79
CA TYR A 46 -0.36 -17.13 -2.00
C TYR A 46 -1.63 -18.01 -2.03
N SER A 47 -2.59 -17.75 -1.14
CA SER A 47 -3.82 -18.55 -1.07
C SER A 47 -4.69 -18.38 -2.31
N ILE A 48 -4.83 -17.14 -2.81
CA ILE A 48 -5.62 -16.89 -4.02
C ILE A 48 -4.91 -17.44 -5.28
N ASP A 49 -3.59 -17.34 -5.36
CA ASP A 49 -2.80 -17.90 -6.47
C ASP A 49 -2.90 -19.42 -6.48
N ALA A 50 -2.71 -20.07 -5.33
CA ALA A 50 -2.81 -21.52 -5.22
C ALA A 50 -4.21 -22.03 -5.56
N THR A 51 -5.24 -21.24 -5.27
CA THR A 51 -6.64 -21.61 -5.53
C THR A 51 -7.04 -21.38 -6.99
N ALA A 52 -6.66 -20.24 -7.57
CA ALA A 52 -6.96 -19.94 -8.96
C ALA A 52 -6.14 -20.80 -9.92
N GLY A 53 -4.88 -21.10 -9.56
CA GLY A 53 -3.96 -21.84 -10.41
C GLY A 53 -3.73 -21.10 -11.72
N VAL A 54 -4.18 -21.71 -12.83
CA VAL A 54 -4.11 -21.13 -14.18
C VAL A 54 -5.44 -20.57 -14.66
N LEU A 55 -6.49 -20.64 -13.82
CA LEU A 55 -7.83 -20.18 -14.18
C LEU A 55 -7.93 -18.68 -13.97
N HIS A 56 -8.63 -18.03 -14.88
CA HIS A 56 -8.98 -16.62 -14.84
C HIS A 56 -10.50 -16.45 -14.66
N PRO A 57 -10.98 -15.27 -14.23
CA PRO A 57 -12.41 -15.02 -14.01
C PRO A 57 -13.30 -15.27 -15.24
N SER A 58 -12.74 -15.27 -16.46
CA SER A 58 -13.46 -15.65 -17.68
C SER A 58 -13.75 -17.14 -17.80
N ASP A 59 -13.05 -17.99 -17.05
CA ASP A 59 -13.19 -19.44 -17.14
C ASP A 59 -14.46 -19.92 -16.43
N PRO A 60 -15.27 -20.81 -17.04
CA PRO A 60 -16.50 -21.32 -16.42
C PRO A 60 -16.28 -22.06 -15.09
N LYS A 61 -15.07 -22.59 -14.87
CA LYS A 61 -14.70 -23.35 -13.67
C LYS A 61 -13.95 -22.49 -12.65
N PHE A 62 -13.92 -21.17 -12.82
CA PHE A 62 -13.18 -20.29 -11.93
C PHE A 62 -13.70 -20.39 -10.46
N PRO A 63 -12.82 -20.59 -9.47
CA PRO A 63 -13.21 -20.98 -8.12
C PRO A 63 -13.64 -19.79 -7.23
N TYR A 64 -14.65 -19.03 -7.65
CA TYR A 64 -15.11 -17.83 -6.95
C TYR A 64 -15.38 -18.05 -5.46
N GLY A 65 -16.05 -19.14 -5.08
CA GLY A 65 -16.41 -19.41 -3.69
C GLY A 65 -15.18 -19.56 -2.79
N PHE A 66 -14.15 -20.27 -3.24
CA PHE A 66 -12.94 -20.47 -2.46
C PHE A 66 -12.12 -19.18 -2.32
N LEU A 67 -12.06 -18.36 -3.37
CA LEU A 67 -11.41 -17.05 -3.32
C LEU A 67 -12.10 -16.10 -2.33
N ARG A 68 -13.43 -16.10 -2.28
CA ARG A 68 -14.19 -15.34 -1.28
C ARG A 68 -13.81 -15.77 0.14
N ASN A 69 -13.71 -17.08 0.40
CA ASN A 69 -13.35 -17.57 1.72
C ASN A 69 -11.97 -17.10 2.19
N HIS A 70 -10.99 -17.02 1.28
CA HIS A 70 -9.65 -16.49 1.59
C HIS A 70 -9.71 -15.00 1.95
N THR A 71 -10.47 -14.21 1.20
CA THR A 71 -10.66 -12.78 1.47
C THR A 71 -11.41 -12.56 2.79
N GLU A 72 -12.46 -13.33 3.07
CA GLU A 72 -13.16 -13.30 4.34
C GLU A 72 -12.24 -13.62 5.51
N THR A 73 -11.41 -14.65 5.37
CA THR A 73 -10.44 -15.05 6.39
C THR A 73 -9.41 -13.95 6.63
N TYR A 74 -8.92 -13.33 5.55
CA TYR A 74 -8.03 -12.18 5.64
C TYR A 74 -8.68 -11.02 6.40
N LEU A 75 -9.92 -10.65 6.07
CA LEU A 75 -10.65 -9.56 6.73
C LEU A 75 -10.92 -9.88 8.20
N LYS A 76 -11.33 -11.12 8.52
CA LYS A 76 -11.54 -11.60 9.91
C LYS A 76 -10.25 -11.49 10.73
N LYS A 77 -9.09 -11.83 10.16
CA LYS A 77 -7.77 -11.68 10.80
C LYS A 77 -7.41 -10.22 11.11
N LYS A 78 -8.01 -9.23 10.43
CA LYS A 78 -7.79 -7.80 10.72
C LYS A 78 -8.64 -7.28 11.88
N GLY A 79 -9.59 -8.07 12.38
CA GLY A 79 -10.47 -7.69 13.48
C GLY A 79 -11.61 -6.78 13.05
N LYS A 80 -12.11 -5.96 13.99
CA LYS A 80 -13.19 -5.02 13.72
C LYS A 80 -12.66 -3.83 12.93
N ILE A 81 -12.84 -3.87 11.62
CA ILE A 81 -12.59 -2.75 10.71
C ILE A 81 -13.91 -2.24 10.15
N ASN A 82 -14.00 -0.93 9.89
CA ASN A 82 -15.16 -0.38 9.20
C ASN A 82 -15.08 -0.68 7.69
N GLN A 83 -16.16 -0.43 6.95
CA GLN A 83 -16.20 -0.71 5.52
C GLN A 83 -15.20 0.12 4.71
N ALA A 84 -14.95 1.38 5.08
CA ALA A 84 -13.98 2.23 4.38
C ALA A 84 -12.54 1.72 4.55
N ASP A 85 -12.18 1.26 5.75
CA ASP A 85 -10.89 0.64 6.04
C ASP A 85 -10.74 -0.70 5.31
N ALA A 86 -11.82 -1.48 5.21
CA ALA A 86 -11.84 -2.71 4.42
C ALA A 86 -11.58 -2.41 2.95
N ASP A 87 -12.30 -1.46 2.36
CA ASP A 87 -12.12 -1.03 0.97
C ASP A 87 -10.68 -0.58 0.69
N ILE A 88 -10.10 0.28 1.53
CA ILE A 88 -8.70 0.74 1.37
C ILE A 88 -7.73 -0.43 1.39
N ARG A 89 -7.91 -1.38 2.32
CA ARG A 89 -7.03 -2.55 2.44
C ARG A 89 -7.16 -3.49 1.24
N LEU A 90 -8.38 -3.71 0.76
CA LEU A 90 -8.64 -4.55 -0.40
C LEU A 90 -8.07 -3.91 -1.67
N VAL A 91 -8.19 -2.58 -1.84
CA VAL A 91 -7.53 -1.85 -2.93
C VAL A 91 -6.02 -2.07 -2.90
N ILE A 92 -5.39 -1.89 -1.73
CA ILE A 92 -3.94 -2.10 -1.59
C ILE A 92 -3.56 -3.53 -1.98
N LEU A 93 -4.29 -4.54 -1.49
CA LEU A 93 -4.06 -5.93 -1.86
C LEU A 93 -4.20 -6.14 -3.38
N VAL A 94 -5.26 -5.64 -4.00
CA VAL A 94 -5.44 -5.82 -5.45
C VAL A 94 -4.30 -5.18 -6.23
N THR A 95 -3.92 -3.94 -5.87
CA THR A 95 -2.88 -3.20 -6.59
C THR A 95 -1.49 -3.82 -6.46
N SER A 96 -1.21 -4.53 -5.36
CA SER A 96 0.07 -5.24 -5.13
C SER A 96 0.10 -6.65 -5.72
N HIS A 97 -1.03 -7.16 -6.22
CA HIS A 97 -1.10 -8.50 -6.78
C HIS A 97 -0.75 -8.53 -8.27
N THR A 98 -0.02 -9.55 -8.70
CA THR A 98 0.42 -9.73 -10.09
C THR A 98 -0.75 -10.02 -11.03
N ALA A 99 -1.60 -10.99 -10.68
CA ALA A 99 -2.80 -11.34 -11.43
C ALA A 99 -4.01 -10.53 -10.94
N ARG A 100 -4.05 -9.24 -11.31
CA ARG A 100 -5.04 -8.30 -10.77
C ARG A 100 -6.48 -8.73 -10.98
N ASP A 101 -6.81 -9.37 -12.09
CA ASP A 101 -8.13 -9.91 -12.39
C ASP A 101 -8.57 -10.97 -11.37
N ILE A 102 -7.67 -11.86 -10.96
CA ILE A 102 -7.91 -12.85 -9.89
C ILE A 102 -8.16 -12.14 -8.56
N ALA A 103 -7.33 -11.15 -8.21
CA ALA A 103 -7.51 -10.39 -6.97
C ALA A 103 -8.80 -9.56 -6.96
N VAL A 104 -9.18 -8.94 -8.08
CA VAL A 104 -10.46 -8.24 -8.23
C VAL A 104 -11.61 -9.23 -8.02
N ALA A 105 -11.58 -10.39 -8.68
CA ALA A 105 -12.62 -11.40 -8.51
C ALA A 105 -12.73 -11.91 -7.06
N ALA A 106 -11.59 -12.04 -6.37
CA ALA A 106 -11.52 -12.45 -4.98
C ALA A 106 -12.05 -11.40 -3.99
N THR A 107 -12.00 -10.11 -4.33
CA THR A 107 -12.31 -9.00 -3.39
C THR A 107 -13.60 -8.26 -3.71
N ALA A 108 -14.09 -8.31 -4.95
CA ALA A 108 -15.21 -7.48 -5.43
C ALA A 108 -16.49 -7.57 -4.57
N TYR A 109 -16.79 -8.74 -4.01
CA TYR A 109 -17.98 -8.95 -3.17
C TYR A 109 -17.91 -8.23 -1.81
N ALA A 110 -16.68 -7.95 -1.32
CA ALA A 110 -16.44 -7.35 -0.01
C ALA A 110 -16.18 -5.84 -0.11
N MET A 111 -16.09 -5.29 -1.33
CA MET A 111 -15.87 -3.86 -1.57
C MET A 111 -17.20 -3.13 -1.78
N THR A 112 -17.23 -1.84 -1.46
CA THR A 112 -18.33 -0.99 -1.93
C THR A 112 -18.27 -0.80 -3.44
N ALA A 113 -19.43 -0.60 -4.06
CA ALA A 113 -19.51 -0.34 -5.50
C ALA A 113 -18.79 0.95 -5.92
N GLN A 114 -18.60 1.91 -5.01
CA GLN A 114 -17.82 3.11 -5.29
C GLN A 114 -16.33 2.80 -5.39
N SER A 115 -15.78 2.11 -4.38
CA SER A 115 -14.36 1.73 -4.32
C SER A 115 -13.98 0.78 -5.45
N LEU A 116 -14.85 -0.20 -5.76
CA LEU A 116 -14.62 -1.12 -6.88
C LEU A 116 -14.59 -0.38 -8.23
N ARG A 117 -15.50 0.58 -8.45
CA ARG A 117 -15.45 1.40 -9.67
C ARG A 117 -14.20 2.27 -9.73
N ALA A 118 -13.78 2.87 -8.62
CA ALA A 118 -12.55 3.67 -8.57
C ALA A 118 -11.31 2.84 -8.91
N LEU A 119 -11.23 1.63 -8.35
CA LEU A 119 -10.19 0.65 -8.64
C LEU A 119 -10.16 0.27 -10.13
N LEU A 120 -11.32 -0.09 -10.70
CA LEU A 120 -11.42 -0.47 -12.11
C LEU A 120 -11.17 0.71 -13.07
N HIS A 121 -11.57 1.93 -12.72
CA HIS A 121 -11.31 3.12 -13.53
C HIS A 121 -9.82 3.45 -13.60
N ALA A 122 -9.09 3.29 -12.48
CA ALA A 122 -7.64 3.50 -12.45
C ALA A 122 -6.91 2.50 -13.36
N ASP A 123 -7.40 1.26 -13.44
CA ASP A 123 -6.77 0.19 -14.21
C ASP A 123 -7.19 0.16 -15.69
N LEU A 124 -8.43 0.54 -16.00
CA LEU A 124 -8.95 0.46 -17.37
C LEU A 124 -8.60 1.67 -18.23
N ASN A 125 -8.06 2.75 -17.66
CA ASN A 125 -7.78 4.02 -18.36
C ASN A 125 -8.98 4.49 -19.23
N VAL A 126 -10.20 4.05 -18.88
CA VAL A 126 -11.43 4.48 -19.52
C VAL A 126 -11.72 5.85 -18.94
N MET A 127 -11.13 6.87 -19.58
CA MET A 127 -11.61 8.24 -19.47
C MET A 127 -13.13 8.20 -19.58
N ARG A 128 -13.83 8.68 -18.54
CA ARG A 128 -15.21 9.14 -18.72
C ARG A 128 -15.14 10.27 -19.76
N GLY A 129 -15.30 9.93 -21.03
CA GLY A 129 -15.13 10.89 -22.13
C GLY A 129 -14.40 10.39 -23.37
N SER A 130 -14.12 9.10 -23.56
CA SER A 130 -13.89 8.60 -24.93
C SER A 130 -15.22 8.61 -25.69
N TYR A 131 -15.60 9.80 -26.15
CA TYR A 131 -16.51 9.98 -27.28
C TYR A 131 -15.89 9.26 -28.47
N TRP A 132 -16.18 7.96 -28.60
CA TRP A 132 -15.94 7.20 -29.83
C TRP A 132 -16.95 7.61 -30.90
N GLY A 133 -16.99 8.91 -31.23
CA GLY A 133 -17.52 9.46 -32.48
C GLY A 133 -18.74 8.78 -33.09
N LEU A 134 -19.75 8.40 -32.31
CA LEU A 134 -21.04 8.00 -32.84
C LEU A 134 -21.83 9.29 -33.04
N LYS A 135 -21.76 9.77 -34.29
CA LYS A 135 -22.74 10.68 -34.87
C LYS A 135 -24.05 9.94 -35.10
#